data_AF-A0A2S6R9R0-F1
#
_entry.id   AF-A0A2S6R9R0-F1
#
_cell.length_a   1.000
_cell.length_b   1.000
_cell.length_c   1.000
_cell.angle_alpha   90.00
_cell.angle_beta   90.00
_cell.angle_gamma   90.00
#
_symmetry.space_group_name_H-M   'P 1'
#
loop_
_entity.id
_entity.type
_entity.pdbx_description
1 polymer ?
#
loop_
_entity_poly.entity_id
_entity_poly.type
_entity_poly.pdbx_seq_one_letter_code
_entity_poly.pdbx_strand_id
1 'polypeptide(L)'
;ERGPVSGAAVFAGIEGTRPVLVEIQALVAPGPPGSPRRTVVGWDSGRLAMVLAVLEARAGLSLGTSDVFLNVAGGLRIAEPAADLAVAAAIVSSYSDRPVREGTVVFGEIGLSGEVRPVAQSAARLKEAAKLGFSHALAPQPNGRKKAADAAPDGISIQAISQVNELLDQLSPAATPSKRAT
;
A
#
# COMPACT_ATOMS: atom_id res chain seq x y z
N GLU A 1 -10.53 -19.50 9.75
CA GLU A 1 -10.19 -18.13 9.33
C GLU A 1 -8.79 -18.16 8.70
N ARG A 2 -8.57 -17.45 7.59
CA ARG A 2 -7.22 -17.37 6.99
C ARG A 2 -6.42 -16.40 7.86
N GLY A 3 -5.26 -16.83 8.34
CA GLY A 3 -4.34 -15.94 9.06
C GLY A 3 -3.87 -14.78 8.18
N PRO A 4 -3.21 -13.77 8.78
CA PRO A 4 -2.82 -12.57 8.06
C PRO A 4 -1.88 -12.91 6.89
N VAL A 5 -2.21 -12.39 5.71
CA VAL A 5 -1.52 -12.73 4.44
C VAL A 5 -0.64 -11.55 4.01
N SER A 6 0.63 -11.85 3.67
CA SER A 6 1.55 -10.88 3.09
C SER A 6 1.21 -10.59 1.63
N GLY A 7 1.58 -9.41 1.14
CA GLY A 7 1.34 -9.02 -0.24
C GLY A 7 -0.05 -8.44 -0.51
N ALA A 8 -0.77 -7.98 0.51
CA ALA A 8 -2.06 -7.33 0.34
C ALA A 8 -2.13 -6.01 1.12
N ALA A 9 -2.77 -5.00 0.54
CA ALA A 9 -3.07 -3.73 1.18
C ALA A 9 -4.45 -3.21 0.72
N VAL A 10 -5.26 -2.69 1.64
CA VAL A 10 -6.56 -2.09 1.28
C VAL A 10 -6.35 -0.63 0.90
N PHE A 11 -6.55 -0.32 -0.37
CA PHE A 11 -6.51 1.03 -0.90
C PHE A 11 -7.83 1.77 -0.63
N ALA A 12 -7.75 2.97 -0.05
CA ALA A 12 -8.90 3.88 0.03
C ALA A 12 -8.89 4.85 -1.16
N GLY A 13 -9.64 4.50 -2.20
CA GLY A 13 -9.74 5.22 -3.47
C GLY A 13 -10.91 6.21 -3.57
N ILE A 14 -10.91 6.99 -4.66
CA ILE A 14 -12.02 7.84 -5.09
C ILE A 14 -12.37 7.50 -6.55
N GLU A 15 -13.59 7.02 -6.76
CA GLU A 15 -14.17 6.83 -8.09
C GLU A 15 -15.13 7.99 -8.41
N GLY A 16 -14.68 8.94 -9.23
CA GLY A 16 -15.37 10.20 -9.46
C GLY A 16 -15.44 11.04 -8.18
N THR A 17 -16.54 10.92 -7.45
CA THR A 17 -16.75 11.56 -6.13
C THR A 17 -17.00 10.57 -5.00
N ARG A 18 -17.07 9.27 -5.31
CA ARG A 18 -17.43 8.23 -4.34
C ARG A 18 -16.16 7.58 -3.77
N PRO A 19 -15.99 7.58 -2.44
CA PRO A 19 -14.95 6.77 -1.82
C PRO A 19 -15.22 5.27 -2.01
N VAL A 20 -14.17 4.54 -2.37
CA VAL A 20 -14.21 3.09 -2.57
C VAL A 20 -13.03 2.45 -1.86
N LEU A 21 -13.24 1.29 -1.24
CA LEU A 21 -12.14 0.49 -0.69
C LEU A 21 -11.88 -0.69 -1.62
N VAL A 22 -10.63 -0.85 -2.02
CA VAL A 22 -10.22 -1.87 -2.99
C VAL A 22 -8.95 -2.54 -2.50
N GLU A 23 -8.91 -3.87 -2.53
CA GLU A 23 -7.69 -4.59 -2.19
C GLU A 23 -6.69 -4.56 -3.35
N ILE A 24 -5.47 -4.14 -3.04
CA ILE A 24 -4.31 -4.24 -3.91
C ILE A 24 -3.52 -5.47 -3.48
N GLN A 25 -3.24 -6.35 -4.43
CA GLN A 25 -2.48 -7.56 -4.23
C GLN A 25 -1.17 -7.46 -5.00
N ALA A 26 -0.07 -7.82 -4.34
CA ALA A 26 1.25 -7.92 -4.92
C ALA A 26 1.87 -9.27 -4.59
N LEU A 27 2.56 -9.86 -5.56
CA LEU A 27 3.43 -11.00 -5.37
C LEU A 27 4.81 -10.65 -5.90
N VAL A 28 5.78 -10.65 -5.00
CA VAL A 28 7.20 -10.50 -5.31
C VAL A 28 7.84 -11.88 -5.18
N ALA A 29 8.45 -12.35 -6.25
CA ALA A 29 9.08 -13.66 -6.30
C ALA A 29 10.49 -13.56 -6.91
N PRO A 30 11.41 -14.49 -6.60
CA PRO A 30 12.68 -14.57 -7.30
C PRO A 30 12.46 -14.70 -8.81
N GLY A 31 13.02 -13.78 -9.59
CA GLY A 31 12.96 -13.78 -11.05
C GLY A 31 14.26 -14.30 -11.68
N PRO A 32 14.23 -14.65 -12.97
CA PRO A 32 15.45 -14.99 -13.70
C PRO A 32 16.36 -13.76 -13.84
N PRO A 33 17.69 -13.94 -13.87
CA PRO A 33 18.62 -12.85 -14.13
C PRO A 33 18.32 -12.15 -15.48
N GLY A 34 18.30 -10.82 -15.49
CA GLY A 34 18.31 -10.00 -16.71
C GLY A 34 16.96 -9.53 -17.25
N SER A 35 15.85 -10.22 -16.98
CA SER A 35 14.52 -9.81 -17.45
C SER A 35 13.39 -10.18 -16.47
N PRO A 36 13.34 -9.53 -15.29
CA PRO A 36 12.26 -9.77 -14.34
C PRO A 36 10.90 -9.44 -14.97
N ARG A 37 9.91 -10.28 -14.68
CA ARG A 37 8.53 -10.10 -15.11
C ARG A 37 7.88 -9.02 -14.26
N ARG A 38 7.17 -8.10 -14.91
CA ARG A 38 6.37 -7.06 -14.25
C ARG A 38 4.99 -7.08 -14.87
N THR A 39 4.02 -7.66 -14.16
CA THR A 39 2.66 -7.84 -14.66
C THR A 39 1.69 -7.05 -13.81
N VAL A 40 0.78 -6.32 -14.45
CA VAL A 40 -0.21 -5.49 -13.77
C VAL A 40 -1.60 -5.80 -14.32
N VAL A 41 -2.56 -5.99 -13.41
CA VAL A 41 -3.98 -6.10 -13.72
C VAL A 41 -4.73 -5.04 -12.91
N GLY A 42 -5.47 -4.16 -13.61
CA GLY A 42 -6.32 -3.15 -12.98
C GLY A 42 -5.63 -1.85 -12.57
N TRP A 43 -4.35 -1.65 -12.93
CA TRP A 43 -3.60 -0.41 -12.68
C TRP A 43 -2.60 -0.09 -13.80
N ASP A 44 -1.81 0.97 -13.65
CA ASP A 44 -0.84 1.43 -14.65
C ASP A 44 0.56 0.79 -14.47
N SER A 45 1.11 0.23 -15.55
CA SER A 45 2.43 -0.40 -15.54
C SER A 45 3.59 0.58 -15.41
N GLY A 46 3.44 1.81 -15.92
CA GLY A 46 4.45 2.86 -15.78
C GLY A 46 4.59 3.33 -14.34
N ARG A 47 3.47 3.49 -13.65
CA ARG A 47 3.43 3.83 -12.20
C ARG A 47 3.98 2.69 -11.35
N LEU A 48 3.70 1.42 -11.69
CA LEU A 48 4.39 0.30 -11.03
C LEU A 48 5.91 0.41 -11.20
N ALA A 49 6.41 0.63 -12.42
CA ALA A 49 7.85 0.76 -12.67
C ALA A 49 8.48 1.91 -11.86
N MET A 50 7.78 3.04 -11.73
CA MET A 50 8.19 4.17 -10.93
C MET A 50 8.24 3.83 -9.42
N VAL A 51 7.19 3.21 -8.87
CA VAL A 51 7.13 2.79 -7.46
C VAL A 51 8.26 1.81 -7.15
N LEU A 52 8.51 0.82 -8.01
CA LEU A 52 9.61 -0.13 -7.85
C LEU A 52 10.97 0.57 -7.83
N ALA A 53 11.20 1.52 -8.75
CA ALA A 53 12.45 2.28 -8.80
C ALA A 53 12.65 3.14 -7.54
N VAL A 54 11.58 3.73 -7.01
CA VAL A 54 11.64 4.51 -5.77
C VAL A 54 11.90 3.63 -4.55
N LEU A 55 11.23 2.47 -4.44
CA LEU A 55 11.48 1.51 -3.36
C LEU A 55 12.94 1.03 -3.36
N GLU A 56 13.50 0.75 -4.53
CA GLU A 56 14.89 0.32 -4.67
C GLU A 56 15.86 1.44 -4.30
N ALA A 57 15.69 2.63 -4.88
CA ALA A 57 16.62 3.74 -4.70
C ALA A 57 16.52 4.45 -3.34
N ARG A 58 15.35 4.42 -2.68
CA ARG A 58 15.05 5.22 -1.47
C ARG A 58 14.77 4.39 -0.23
N ALA A 59 14.27 3.17 -0.38
CA ALA A 59 14.00 2.26 0.73
C ALA A 59 14.99 1.08 0.81
N GLY A 60 15.92 0.95 -0.15
CA GLY A 60 17.01 -0.03 -0.11
C GLY A 60 16.57 -1.47 -0.43
N LEU A 61 15.38 -1.66 -1.02
CA LEU A 61 14.90 -2.98 -1.41
C LEU A 61 15.60 -3.45 -2.69
N SER A 62 16.08 -4.69 -2.72
CA SER A 62 16.66 -5.28 -3.94
C SER A 62 15.57 -5.94 -4.79
N LEU A 63 14.90 -5.16 -5.64
CA LEU A 63 13.78 -5.61 -6.49
C LEU A 63 14.16 -5.81 -7.96
N GLY A 64 15.33 -5.32 -8.39
CA GLY A 64 15.81 -5.40 -9.78
C GLY A 64 15.86 -6.80 -10.41
N THR A 65 15.91 -7.86 -9.61
CA THR A 65 15.90 -9.27 -10.07
C THR A 65 14.62 -10.03 -9.71
N SER A 66 13.66 -9.36 -9.07
CA SER A 66 12.42 -10.00 -8.64
C SER A 66 11.34 -9.87 -9.71
N ASP A 67 10.63 -10.96 -9.95
CA ASP A 67 9.34 -10.90 -10.65
C ASP A 67 8.31 -10.23 -9.74
N VAL A 68 7.53 -9.31 -10.30
CA VAL A 68 6.48 -8.56 -9.59
C VAL A 68 5.17 -8.69 -10.34
N PHE A 69 4.17 -9.25 -9.66
CA PHE A 69 2.80 -9.33 -10.14
C PHE A 69 1.92 -8.46 -9.27
N LEU A 70 1.15 -7.57 -9.88
CA LEU A 70 0.21 -6.68 -9.22
C LEU A 70 -1.20 -6.95 -9.73
N ASN A 71 -2.16 -7.08 -8.83
CA ASN A 71 -3.58 -7.24 -9.15
C ASN A 71 -4.44 -6.32 -8.28
N VAL A 72 -5.36 -5.61 -8.93
CA VAL A 72 -6.45 -4.90 -8.25
C VAL A 72 -7.62 -5.87 -8.13
N ALA A 73 -8.01 -6.21 -6.90
CA ALA A 73 -9.06 -7.18 -6.65
C ALA A 73 -10.43 -6.72 -7.16
N GLY A 74 -11.31 -7.68 -7.44
CA GLY A 74 -12.69 -7.41 -7.88
C GLY A 74 -12.82 -6.98 -9.35
N GLY A 75 -11.74 -7.08 -10.15
CA GLY A 75 -11.77 -6.68 -11.57
C GLY A 75 -11.87 -5.18 -11.80
N LEU A 76 -11.61 -4.39 -10.76
CA LEU A 76 -11.67 -2.93 -10.79
C LEU A 76 -10.44 -2.36 -11.50
N ARG A 77 -10.60 -1.14 -12.02
CA ARG A 77 -9.50 -0.35 -12.58
C ARG A 77 -9.34 0.93 -11.79
N ILE A 78 -8.13 1.17 -11.30
CA ILE A 78 -7.80 2.37 -10.54
C ILE A 78 -7.00 3.31 -11.44
N ALA A 79 -7.38 4.59 -11.46
CA ALA A 79 -6.71 5.63 -12.23
C ALA A 79 -6.51 6.89 -11.37
N GLU A 80 -5.77 6.76 -10.26
CA GLU A 80 -5.41 7.90 -9.42
C GLU A 80 -4.03 7.75 -8.76
N PRO A 81 -3.33 8.87 -8.48
CA PRO A 81 -2.01 8.84 -7.83
C PRO A 81 -2.00 8.27 -6.41
N ALA A 82 -3.13 8.40 -5.69
CA ALA A 82 -3.24 7.97 -4.30
C ALA A 82 -3.02 6.47 -4.08
N ALA A 83 -3.06 5.67 -5.14
CA ALA A 83 -2.81 4.24 -5.07
C ALA A 83 -1.32 3.89 -4.88
N ASP A 84 -0.39 4.83 -5.08
CA ASP A 84 1.04 4.54 -4.96
C ASP A 84 1.42 3.94 -3.62
N LEU A 85 0.99 4.57 -2.53
CA LEU A 85 1.36 4.11 -1.20
C LEU A 85 0.76 2.74 -0.90
N ALA A 86 -0.46 2.46 -1.38
CA ALA A 86 -1.09 1.15 -1.20
C ALA A 86 -0.37 0.06 -2.01
N VAL A 87 0.04 0.37 -3.25
CA VAL A 87 0.83 -0.54 -4.08
C VAL A 87 2.21 -0.78 -3.46
N ALA A 88 2.88 0.28 -2.99
CA ALA A 88 4.16 0.15 -2.29
C ALA A 88 4.02 -0.70 -1.03
N ALA A 89 2.98 -0.48 -0.22
CA ALA A 89 2.70 -1.28 0.98
C ALA A 89 2.48 -2.76 0.65
N ALA A 90 1.72 -3.08 -0.41
CA ALA A 90 1.52 -4.45 -0.86
C ALA A 90 2.84 -5.10 -1.33
N ILE A 91 3.66 -4.38 -2.10
CA ILE A 91 4.97 -4.86 -2.58
C ILE A 91 5.92 -5.12 -1.41
N VAL A 92 6.07 -4.14 -0.50
CA VAL A 92 6.94 -4.27 0.68
C VAL A 92 6.45 -5.40 1.57
N SER A 93 5.13 -5.57 1.72
CA SER A 93 4.52 -6.67 2.44
C SER A 93 4.88 -8.03 1.85
N SER A 94 4.75 -8.21 0.53
CA SER A 94 5.14 -9.45 -0.14
C SER A 94 6.64 -9.69 -0.10
N TYR A 95 7.46 -8.65 -0.29
CA TYR A 95 8.93 -8.76 -0.30
C TYR A 95 9.48 -9.15 1.08
N SER A 96 8.92 -8.60 2.15
CA SER A 96 9.38 -8.84 3.53
C SER A 96 8.65 -9.99 4.24
N ASP A 97 7.68 -10.62 3.56
CA ASP A 97 6.76 -11.61 4.12
C ASP A 97 6.09 -11.16 5.44
N ARG A 98 5.74 -9.87 5.49
CA ARG A 98 5.15 -9.20 6.66
C ARG A 98 3.81 -8.60 6.28
N PRO A 99 2.69 -9.05 6.85
CA PRO A 99 1.37 -8.56 6.47
C PRO A 99 1.16 -7.12 6.91
N VAL A 100 0.44 -6.35 6.10
CA VAL A 100 -0.14 -5.08 6.55
C VAL A 100 -1.10 -5.38 7.69
N ARG A 101 -1.08 -4.57 8.76
CA ARG A 101 -1.95 -4.75 9.92
C ARG A 101 -3.43 -4.81 9.49
N GLU A 102 -4.17 -5.76 10.03
CA GLU A 102 -5.61 -5.88 9.75
C GLU A 102 -6.38 -4.61 10.13
N GLY A 103 -7.45 -4.32 9.38
CA GLY A 103 -8.23 -3.10 9.59
C GLY A 103 -7.50 -1.81 9.18
N THR A 104 -6.44 -1.89 8.37
CA THR A 104 -5.69 -0.74 7.86
C THR A 104 -6.05 -0.43 6.41
N VAL A 105 -6.44 0.83 6.16
CA VAL A 105 -6.47 1.39 4.80
C VAL A 105 -5.19 2.15 4.48
N VAL A 106 -4.83 2.23 3.21
CA VAL A 106 -3.62 2.91 2.74
C VAL A 106 -3.97 3.84 1.58
N PHE A 107 -3.43 5.05 1.56
CA PHE A 107 -3.50 5.94 0.41
C PHE A 107 -2.41 7.00 0.48
N GLY A 108 -1.97 7.51 -0.66
CA GLY A 108 -0.92 8.53 -0.77
C GLY A 108 -0.22 8.46 -2.11
N GLU A 109 0.28 9.60 -2.59
CA GLU A 109 1.06 9.67 -3.82
C GLU A 109 2.56 9.61 -3.48
N ILE A 110 3.34 8.86 -4.25
CA ILE A 110 4.79 8.75 -4.05
C ILE A 110 5.51 9.61 -5.09
N GLY A 111 6.38 10.50 -4.62
CA GLY A 111 7.31 11.23 -5.47
C GLY A 111 8.64 10.48 -5.68
N LEU A 112 9.40 10.91 -6.69
CA LEU A 112 10.68 10.27 -7.06
C LEU A 112 11.78 10.44 -5.99
N SER A 113 11.62 11.38 -5.06
CA SER A 113 12.55 11.52 -3.93
C SER A 113 12.22 10.55 -2.78
N GLY A 114 11.12 9.81 -2.91
CA GLY A 114 10.60 8.90 -1.89
C GLY A 114 9.62 9.57 -0.93
N GLU A 115 9.25 10.83 -1.17
CA GLU A 115 8.30 11.55 -0.35
C GLU A 115 6.86 11.07 -0.60
N VAL A 116 6.07 11.01 0.47
CA VAL A 116 4.66 10.65 0.42
C VAL A 116 3.81 11.90 0.53
N ARG A 117 3.07 12.20 -0.55
CA ARG A 117 2.40 13.47 -0.77
C ARG A 117 0.90 13.36 -0.47
N PRO A 118 0.29 14.43 0.07
CA PRO A 118 -1.16 14.50 0.28
C PRO A 118 -1.94 14.39 -1.03
N VAL A 119 -3.12 13.77 -0.93
CA VAL A 119 -4.02 13.53 -2.06
C VAL A 119 -5.38 14.20 -1.81
N ALA A 120 -6.16 14.33 -2.87
CA ALA A 120 -7.49 14.90 -2.77
C ALA A 120 -8.43 14.02 -1.92
N GLN A 121 -9.36 14.70 -1.23
CA GLN A 121 -10.49 14.09 -0.51
C GLN A 121 -10.10 13.12 0.62
N SER A 122 -8.97 13.32 1.31
CA SER A 122 -8.53 12.46 2.43
C SER A 122 -9.60 12.24 3.51
N ALA A 123 -10.34 13.29 3.89
CA ALA A 123 -11.41 13.18 4.87
C ALA A 123 -12.56 12.25 4.42
N ALA A 124 -12.90 12.26 3.13
CA ALA A 124 -13.93 11.38 2.58
C ALA A 124 -13.48 9.91 2.56
N ARG A 125 -12.22 9.66 2.17
CA ARG A 125 -11.59 8.34 2.22
C ARG A 125 -11.64 7.75 3.63
N LEU A 126 -11.19 8.53 4.62
CA LEU A 126 -11.15 8.13 6.02
C LEU A 126 -12.54 7.89 6.62
N LYS A 127 -13.52 8.73 6.28
CA LYS A 127 -14.89 8.58 6.77
C LYS A 127 -15.55 7.30 6.25
N GLU A 128 -15.36 6.97 4.98
CA GLU A 128 -15.87 5.72 4.43
C GLU A 128 -15.14 4.51 5.01
N ALA A 129 -13.83 4.60 5.20
CA ALA A 129 -13.05 3.56 5.87
C ALA A 129 -13.56 3.26 7.29
N ALA A 130 -13.75 4.30 8.11
CA ALA A 130 -14.31 4.16 9.45
C ALA A 130 -15.72 3.55 9.44
N LYS A 131 -16.58 3.99 8.51
CA LYS A 131 -17.94 3.45 8.33
C LYS A 131 -17.95 1.96 7.99
N LEU A 132 -16.95 1.49 7.24
CA LEU A 132 -16.78 0.09 6.86
C LEU A 132 -16.02 -0.73 7.91
N GLY A 133 -15.69 -0.13 9.06
CA GLY A 133 -15.09 -0.82 10.21
C GLY A 133 -13.56 -0.85 10.22
N PHE A 134 -12.88 -0.08 9.36
CA PHE A 134 -11.43 0.06 9.41
C PHE A 134 -11.04 1.00 10.55
N SER A 135 -10.08 0.56 11.37
CA SER A 135 -9.62 1.27 12.56
C SER A 135 -8.27 1.95 12.40
N HIS A 136 -7.56 1.70 11.30
CA HIS A 136 -6.23 2.25 11.04
C HIS A 136 -6.12 2.80 9.61
N ALA A 137 -5.29 3.83 9.43
CA ALA A 137 -4.94 4.36 8.13
C ALA A 137 -3.44 4.67 8.04
N LEU A 138 -2.76 4.20 6.99
CA LEU A 138 -1.46 4.71 6.55
C LEU A 138 -1.72 5.77 5.48
N ALA A 139 -1.44 7.02 5.80
CA ALA A 139 -1.77 8.16 4.95
C ALA A 139 -0.64 9.19 4.95
N PRO A 140 -0.61 10.13 3.99
CA PRO A 140 0.41 11.18 3.97
C PRO A 140 0.26 12.09 5.18
N GLN A 141 1.37 12.70 5.60
CA GLN A 141 1.30 13.80 6.58
C GLN A 141 0.37 14.91 6.04
N PRO A 142 -0.61 15.40 6.82
CA PRO A 142 -1.52 16.45 6.35
C PRO A 142 -0.77 17.75 5.99
N ASN A 143 -1.29 18.48 4.99
CA ASN A 143 -0.79 19.82 4.68
C ASN A 143 -1.09 20.80 5.82
N GLY A 144 -0.07 21.53 6.28
CA GLY A 144 -0.21 22.65 7.24
C GLY A 144 0.03 22.27 8.71
N ARG A 145 -0.45 23.10 9.64
CA ARG A 145 -0.23 22.94 11.10
C ARG A 145 -1.11 21.86 11.76
N LYS A 146 -2.04 21.25 11.02
CA LYS A 146 -2.93 20.22 11.56
C LYS A 146 -2.16 18.91 11.75
N LYS A 147 -2.25 18.33 12.95
CA LYS A 147 -1.67 17.01 13.19
C LYS A 147 -2.55 15.95 12.52
N ALA A 148 -1.96 14.82 12.14
CA ALA A 148 -2.72 13.69 11.58
C ALA A 148 -3.88 13.25 12.48
N ALA A 149 -3.69 13.27 13.80
CA ALA A 149 -4.74 12.98 14.78
C ALA A 149 -5.95 13.92 14.68
N ASP A 150 -5.75 15.20 14.32
CA ASP A 150 -6.84 16.19 14.23
C ASP A 150 -7.68 16.04 12.94
N ALA A 151 -7.19 15.24 11.99
CA ALA A 151 -7.84 14.97 10.70
C ALA A 151 -8.61 13.64 10.70
N ALA A 152 -8.50 12.86 11.77
CA ALA A 152 -9.09 11.54 11.89
C ALA A 152 -10.58 11.63 12.29
N PRO A 153 -11.50 11.01 11.51
CA PRO A 153 -12.85 10.73 11.99
C PRO A 153 -12.86 9.83 13.23
N ASP A 154 -13.95 9.83 13.98
CA ASP A 154 -14.13 8.91 15.10
C ASP A 154 -13.98 7.44 14.63
N GLY A 155 -13.21 6.66 15.40
CA GLY A 155 -13.04 5.22 15.18
C GLY A 155 -11.89 4.82 14.24
N ILE A 156 -11.17 5.76 13.63
CA ILE A 156 -9.98 5.46 12.81
C ILE A 156 -8.75 6.22 13.31
N SER A 157 -7.62 5.53 13.51
CA SER A 157 -6.35 6.16 13.85
C SER A 157 -5.52 6.39 12.59
N ILE A 158 -4.99 7.60 12.40
CA ILE A 158 -4.11 7.89 11.26
C ILE A 158 -2.65 7.80 11.70
N GLN A 159 -1.91 6.97 10.98
CA GLN A 159 -0.47 6.97 11.00
C GLN A 159 0.05 7.66 9.74
N ALA A 160 0.72 8.79 9.97
CA ALA A 160 1.30 9.56 8.90
C ALA A 160 2.58 8.89 8.38
N ILE A 161 2.69 8.80 7.06
CA ILE A 161 3.89 8.40 6.34
C ILE A 161 4.40 9.63 5.60
N SER A 162 5.65 10.02 5.86
CA SER A 162 6.28 11.12 5.13
C SER A 162 7.24 10.64 4.05
N GLN A 163 7.87 9.49 4.27
CA GLN A 163 8.82 8.88 3.35
C GLN A 163 8.51 7.39 3.15
N VAL A 164 8.73 6.90 1.94
CA VAL A 164 8.43 5.51 1.55
C VAL A 164 9.23 4.47 2.34
N ASN A 165 10.42 4.82 2.83
CA ASN A 165 11.27 3.93 3.63
C ASN A 165 10.67 3.59 5.00
N GLU A 166 9.74 4.41 5.50
CA GLU A 166 9.03 4.17 6.76
C GLU A 166 8.07 2.98 6.67
N LEU A 167 7.70 2.52 5.47
CA LEU A 167 6.71 1.45 5.28
C LEU A 167 7.12 0.14 5.96
N LEU A 168 8.40 -0.21 5.95
CA LEU A 168 8.88 -1.45 6.59
C LEU A 168 8.63 -1.45 8.10
N ASP A 169 8.64 -0.30 8.75
CA ASP A 169 8.40 -0.19 10.18
C ASP A 169 6.91 -0.33 10.53
N GLN A 170 6.01 -0.18 9.55
CA GLN A 170 4.55 -0.21 9.75
C GLN A 170 3.89 -1.55 9.50
N LEU A 171 4.66 -2.52 8.99
CA LEU A 171 4.13 -3.86 8.77
C LEU A 171 4.14 -4.67 10.06
N SER A 172 3.19 -5.60 10.17
CA SER A 172 3.17 -6.54 11.28
C SER A 172 4.41 -7.45 11.24
N PRO A 173 4.78 -8.11 12.35
CA PRO A 173 5.79 -9.16 12.31
C PRO A 173 5.38 -10.26 11.32
N ALA A 174 6.37 -10.93 10.72
CA ALA A 174 6.09 -12.06 9.84
C ALA A 174 5.34 -13.15 10.61
N ALA A 175 4.38 -13.80 9.96
CA ALA A 175 3.71 -14.94 10.56
C ALA A 175 4.75 -16.04 10.84
N THR A 176 4.78 -16.58 12.06
CA THR A 176 5.64 -17.74 12.33
C THR A 176 5.17 -18.89 11.43
N PRO A 177 6.07 -19.53 10.65
CA PRO A 177 5.65 -20.62 9.78
C PRO A 177 5.00 -21.71 10.63
N SER A 178 3.70 -21.93 10.41
CA SER A 178 2.99 -23.05 11.00
C SER A 178 3.69 -24.32 10.53
N LYS A 179 4.22 -25.12 11.48
CA LYS A 179 4.79 -26.44 11.19
C LYS A 179 3.74 -27.20 10.39
N ARG A 180 3.98 -27.38 9.08
CA ARG A 180 3.18 -28.27 8.24
C ARG A 180 3.17 -29.62 8.96
N ALA A 181 1.98 -30.07 9.34
CA ALA A 181 1.77 -31.44 9.77
C ALA A 181 2.25 -32.35 8.64
N THR A 182 3.26 -33.16 8.96
CA THR A 182 3.73 -34.31 8.17
C THR A 182 2.61 -35.31 7.94
#